data_AF-A0A031LMB4-F1
#
_entry.id   AF-A0A031LMB4-F1
#
_cell.length_a   1.000
_cell.length_b   1.000
_cell.length_c   1.000
_cell.angle_alpha   90.00
_cell.angle_beta   90.00
_cell.angle_gamma   90.00
#
_symmetry.space_group_name_H-M   'P 1'
#
loop_
_entity.id
_entity.type
_entity.pdbx_description
1 polymer ?
#
loop_
_entity_poly.entity_id
_entity_poly.type
_entity_poly.pdbx_seq_one_letter_code
_entity_poly.pdbx_strand_id
1 'polypeptide(L)'
;MKLLIAMDLNSSIEYSRLRKFVESLLYKFRDVDVTFLIDDGSILKLGNDEVFKVSDPDSFVELTKDLKSISTKKGNLRIGNIIRLKRELGRSILVLVSNRKVKNSDELILVYNGKKISALIGNNILHLNPTTSNNR
;
A
#
# COMPACT_ATOMS: atom_id res chain seq x y z
N MET A 1 -0.51 -14.31 9.35
CA MET A 1 0.23 -13.06 9.03
C MET A 1 -0.78 -12.06 8.51
N LYS A 2 -0.87 -10.87 9.12
CA LYS A 2 -1.90 -9.88 8.78
C LYS A 2 -1.26 -8.71 8.03
N LEU A 3 -1.69 -8.51 6.78
CA LEU A 3 -1.18 -7.50 5.86
C LEU A 3 -2.00 -6.21 5.98
N LEU A 4 -1.33 -5.06 5.99
CA LEU A 4 -1.98 -3.77 5.74
C LEU A 4 -1.47 -3.23 4.40
N ILE A 5 -2.37 -2.95 3.48
CA ILE A 5 -2.12 -2.17 2.28
C ILE A 5 -2.41 -0.71 2.60
N ALA A 6 -1.47 0.18 2.28
CA ALA A 6 -1.73 1.61 2.27
C ALA A 6 -1.76 2.10 0.81
N MET A 7 -2.93 2.44 0.31
CA MET A 7 -3.13 2.88 -1.07
C MET A 7 -3.02 4.40 -1.17
N ASP A 8 -2.00 4.88 -1.89
CA ASP A 8 -1.85 6.30 -2.21
C ASP A 8 -2.82 6.73 -3.30
N LEU A 9 -3.86 7.50 -2.93
CA LEU A 9 -4.88 7.97 -3.87
C LEU A 9 -4.31 8.87 -4.96
N ASN A 10 -3.19 9.56 -4.71
CA ASN A 10 -2.50 10.35 -5.73
C ASN A 10 -1.59 9.52 -6.64
N SER A 11 -1.47 8.22 -6.41
CA SER A 11 -0.62 7.39 -7.24
C SER A 11 -1.14 7.38 -8.68
N SER A 12 -0.22 7.46 -9.64
CA SER A 12 -0.54 7.32 -11.07
C SER A 12 -0.38 5.88 -11.59
N ILE A 13 -0.41 4.89 -10.69
CA ILE A 13 -0.39 3.48 -11.08
C ILE A 13 -1.67 3.14 -11.86
N GLU A 14 -1.52 2.44 -12.97
CA GLU A 14 -2.63 1.97 -13.81
C GLU A 14 -3.53 0.98 -13.05
N TYR A 15 -4.85 1.13 -13.21
CA TYR A 15 -5.84 0.27 -12.54
C TYR A 15 -5.69 -1.22 -12.89
N SER A 16 -5.32 -1.55 -14.13
CA SER A 16 -5.04 -2.92 -14.55
C SER A 16 -3.89 -3.56 -13.77
N ARG A 17 -2.90 -2.75 -13.36
CA ARG A 17 -1.77 -3.22 -12.55
C ARG A 17 -2.13 -3.31 -11.08
N LEU A 18 -2.92 -2.36 -10.56
CA LEU A 18 -3.48 -2.45 -9.22
C LEU A 18 -4.30 -3.73 -9.05
N ARG A 19 -5.18 -4.03 -10.02
CA ARG A 19 -5.98 -5.26 -10.04
C ARG A 19 -5.11 -6.50 -9.91
N LYS A 20 -4.14 -6.68 -10.82
CA LYS A 20 -3.21 -7.83 -10.81
C LYS A 20 -2.41 -7.93 -9.51
N PHE A 21 -2.01 -6.79 -8.97
CA PHE A 21 -1.26 -6.73 -7.72
C PHE A 21 -2.12 -7.22 -6.54
N VAL A 22 -3.34 -6.69 -6.39
CA VAL A 22 -4.26 -7.10 -5.33
C VAL A 22 -4.66 -8.56 -5.47
N GLU A 23 -4.92 -9.03 -6.69
CA GLU A 23 -5.16 -10.45 -6.99
C GLU A 23 -4.02 -11.33 -6.47
N SER A 24 -2.76 -10.94 -6.73
CA SER A 24 -1.59 -11.67 -6.23
C SER A 24 -1.46 -11.63 -4.71
N LEU A 25 -1.93 -10.57 -4.06
CA LEU A 25 -1.93 -10.47 -2.60
C LEU A 25 -3.02 -11.34 -1.99
N LEU A 26 -4.25 -11.28 -2.48
CA LEU A 26 -5.36 -12.11 -2.00
C LEU A 26 -5.07 -13.61 -2.16
N TYR A 27 -4.37 -14.00 -3.24
CA TYR A 27 -3.92 -15.37 -3.43
C TYR A 27 -2.92 -15.83 -2.34
N LYS A 28 -2.02 -14.94 -1.90
CA LYS A 28 -0.97 -15.24 -0.92
C LYS A 28 -1.41 -15.02 0.53
N PHE A 29 -2.32 -14.09 0.75
CA PHE A 29 -2.76 -13.61 2.05
C PHE A 29 -4.29 -13.72 2.11
N ARG A 30 -4.79 -14.54 3.04
CA ARG A 30 -6.23 -14.77 3.19
C ARG A 30 -7.00 -13.52 3.67
N ASP A 31 -6.34 -12.67 4.46
CA ASP A 31 -6.91 -11.44 4.99
C ASP A 31 -6.01 -10.26 4.60
N VAL A 32 -6.57 -9.35 3.80
CA VAL A 32 -5.91 -8.14 3.33
C VAL A 32 -6.75 -6.95 3.75
N ASP A 33 -6.19 -6.15 4.64
CA ASP A 33 -6.77 -4.89 5.07
C ASP A 33 -6.16 -3.75 4.23
N VAL A 34 -6.99 -2.78 3.84
CA VAL A 34 -6.57 -1.58 3.10
C VAL A 34 -6.89 -0.31 3.89
N THR A 35 -5.98 0.65 3.83
CA THR A 35 -6.22 2.04 4.20
C THR A 35 -5.86 2.95 3.02
N PHE A 36 -6.49 4.12 2.92
CA PHE A 36 -6.30 5.05 1.81
C PHE A 36 -5.59 6.31 2.28
N LEU A 37 -4.61 6.76 1.49
CA LEU A 37 -3.78 7.92 1.77
C LEU A 37 -4.16 9.04 0.83
N ILE A 38 -4.47 10.20 1.40
CA ILE A 38 -4.96 11.33 0.60
C ILE A 38 -3.77 12.15 0.13
N ASP A 39 -2.87 12.62 1.01
CA ASP A 39 -1.77 13.51 0.61
C ASP A 39 -0.61 13.56 1.61
N ASP A 40 -0.79 14.36 2.67
CA ASP A 40 0.18 14.77 3.69
C ASP A 40 0.46 13.68 4.74
N GLY A 41 0.09 12.45 4.42
CA GLY A 41 0.04 11.33 5.36
C GLY A 41 -1.30 11.21 6.09
N SER A 42 -2.30 12.04 5.76
CA SER A 42 -3.67 11.81 6.22
C SER A 42 -4.23 10.49 5.66
N ILE A 43 -4.83 9.74 6.57
CA ILE A 43 -5.58 8.52 6.27
C ILE A 43 -7.03 8.91 6.07
N LEU A 44 -7.61 8.47 4.96
CA LEU A 44 -9.04 8.67 4.71
C LEU A 44 -9.86 7.84 5.70
N LYS A 45 -10.86 8.50 6.29
CA LYS A 45 -11.89 7.85 7.11
C LYS A 45 -13.18 7.78 6.34
N LEU A 46 -13.86 6.63 6.38
CA LEU A 46 -15.25 6.50 5.97
C LEU A 46 -16.05 6.18 7.24
N GLY A 47 -16.83 7.16 7.71
CA GLY A 47 -17.42 7.09 9.04
C GLY A 47 -16.35 7.05 10.14
N ASN A 48 -16.38 6.01 10.97
CA ASN A 48 -15.39 5.78 12.04
C ASN A 48 -14.24 4.85 11.60
N ASP A 49 -14.31 4.30 10.38
CA ASP A 49 -13.36 3.30 9.91
C ASP A 49 -12.23 3.94 9.09
N GLU A 50 -10.99 3.63 9.49
CA GLU A 50 -9.75 3.99 8.77
C GLU A 50 -9.23 2.84 7.89
N VAL A 51 -9.81 1.63 8.07
CA VAL A 51 -9.37 0.39 7.45
C VAL A 51 -10.56 -0.42 6.94
N PHE A 52 -10.40 -0.94 5.74
CA PHE A 52 -11.41 -1.71 5.03
C PHE A 52 -10.86 -3.07 4.67
N LYS A 53 -11.71 -4.08 4.61
CA LYS A 53 -11.32 -5.39 4.08
C LYS A 53 -11.39 -5.39 2.56
N VAL A 54 -10.40 -5.98 1.92
CA VAL A 54 -10.43 -6.22 0.48
C VAL A 54 -11.07 -7.58 0.21
N SER A 55 -12.28 -7.59 -0.35
CA SER A 55 -13.00 -8.80 -0.72
C SER A 55 -12.49 -9.41 -2.04
N ASP A 56 -12.22 -8.55 -3.00
CA ASP A 56 -11.83 -8.93 -4.35
C ASP A 56 -11.06 -7.78 -5.06
N PRO A 57 -10.29 -8.08 -6.13
CA PRO A 57 -9.48 -7.09 -6.81
C PRO A 57 -10.28 -5.99 -7.52
N ASP A 58 -11.48 -6.30 -7.98
CA ASP A 58 -12.29 -5.38 -8.79
C ASP A 58 -12.93 -4.31 -7.89
N SER A 59 -13.53 -4.71 -6.77
CA SER A 59 -14.04 -3.82 -5.73
C SER A 59 -12.96 -2.87 -5.17
N PHE A 60 -11.73 -3.37 -4.99
CA PHE A 60 -10.60 -2.51 -4.58
C PHE A 60 -10.32 -1.41 -5.62
N VAL A 61 -10.33 -1.76 -6.90
CA VAL A 61 -10.04 -0.83 -7.98
C VAL A 61 -11.17 0.20 -8.13
N GLU A 62 -12.42 -0.23 -8.05
CA GLU A 62 -13.58 0.67 -8.07
C GLU A 62 -13.54 1.65 -6.90
N LEU A 63 -13.37 1.16 -5.68
CA LEU A 63 -13.24 2.01 -4.50
C LEU A 63 -12.07 3.00 -4.65
N THR A 64 -10.93 2.54 -5.17
CA THR A 64 -9.79 3.42 -5.44
C THR A 64 -10.14 4.52 -6.45
N LYS A 65 -10.88 4.21 -7.53
CA LYS A 65 -11.32 5.20 -8.52
C LYS A 65 -12.21 6.26 -7.90
N ASP A 66 -13.19 5.83 -7.12
CA ASP A 66 -14.17 6.71 -6.49
C ASP A 66 -13.48 7.68 -5.52
N LEU A 67 -12.60 7.14 -4.68
CA LEU A 67 -11.89 7.91 -3.66
C LEU A 67 -10.80 8.81 -4.23
N LYS A 68 -10.26 8.50 -5.43
CA LYS A 68 -9.22 9.32 -6.07
C LYS A 68 -9.66 10.75 -6.33
N SER A 69 -10.96 10.96 -6.56
CA SER A 69 -11.56 12.28 -6.75
C SER A 69 -11.46 13.20 -5.52
N ILE A 70 -11.28 12.62 -4.33
CA ILE A 70 -11.24 13.33 -3.04
C ILE A 70 -9.83 13.88 -2.75
N SER A 71 -8.80 13.36 -3.41
CA SER A 71 -7.41 13.70 -3.14
C SER A 71 -6.95 14.94 -3.92
N THR A 72 -6.24 15.85 -3.24
CA THR A 72 -5.73 17.08 -3.84
C THR A 72 -4.22 17.10 -3.77
N LYS A 73 -3.58 16.63 -4.85
CA LYS A 73 -2.12 16.45 -5.00
C LYS A 73 -1.29 17.51 -4.27
N LYS A 74 -0.67 17.11 -3.15
CA LYS A 74 0.25 17.95 -2.36
C LYS A 74 1.53 17.18 -2.04
N GLY A 75 2.65 17.64 -2.59
CA GLY A 75 4.00 17.35 -2.12
C GLY A 75 4.42 15.87 -2.04
N ASN A 76 5.39 15.61 -1.15
CA ASN A 76 5.94 14.28 -0.89
C ASN A 76 5.05 13.50 0.07
N LEU A 77 4.98 12.18 -0.12
CA LEU A 77 4.20 11.30 0.75
C LEU A 77 4.89 11.13 2.11
N ARG A 78 4.14 11.42 3.18
CA ARG A 78 4.53 11.15 4.58
C ARG A 78 3.81 9.90 5.06
N ILE A 79 4.52 9.02 5.75
CA ILE A 79 4.01 7.68 6.10
C ILE A 79 3.92 7.42 7.61
N GLY A 80 4.27 8.40 8.44
CA GLY A 80 4.29 8.25 9.90
C GLY A 80 2.95 7.81 10.49
N ASN A 81 1.84 8.40 10.03
CA ASN A 81 0.49 8.02 10.49
C ASN A 81 0.13 6.58 10.14
N ILE A 82 0.60 6.09 8.99
CA ILE A 82 0.35 4.71 8.53
C ILE A 82 1.16 3.72 9.36
N ILE A 83 2.40 4.08 9.68
CA ILE A 83 3.24 3.28 10.58
C ILE A 83 2.57 3.18 11.95
N ARG A 84 2.05 4.30 12.47
CA ARG A 84 1.29 4.31 13.74
C ARG A 84 0.07 3.40 13.65
N LEU A 85 -0.76 3.57 12.62
CA LEU A 85 -1.96 2.75 12.40
C LEU A 85 -1.62 1.25 12.30
N LYS A 86 -0.56 0.88 11.54
CA LYS A 86 -0.07 -0.49 11.44
C LYS A 86 0.23 -1.09 12.82
N ARG A 87 0.89 -0.32 13.70
CA ARG A 87 1.23 -0.75 15.08
C ARG A 87 -0.02 -0.91 15.93
N GLU A 88 -0.93 0.07 15.89
CA GLU A 88 -2.21 0.05 16.62
C GLU A 88 -3.07 -1.17 16.23
N LEU A 89 -3.06 -1.54 14.94
CA LEU A 89 -3.78 -2.70 14.42
C LEU A 89 -3.06 -4.05 14.60
N GLY A 90 -1.86 -4.06 15.20
CA GLY A 90 -1.04 -5.27 15.38
C GLY A 90 -0.61 -5.93 14.06
N ARG A 91 -0.37 -5.15 13.00
CA ARG A 91 -0.03 -5.68 11.66
C ARG A 91 1.47 -5.81 11.49
N SER A 92 1.89 -6.96 10.99
CA SER A 92 3.30 -7.32 10.85
C SER A 92 3.93 -6.79 9.57
N ILE A 93 3.13 -6.62 8.50
CA ILE A 93 3.61 -6.16 7.19
C ILE A 93 2.77 -4.98 6.72
N LEU A 94 3.46 -3.93 6.28
CA LEU A 94 2.89 -2.81 5.55
C LEU A 94 3.36 -2.85 4.10
N VAL A 95 2.41 -2.85 3.17
CA VAL A 95 2.66 -2.63 1.75
C VAL A 95 2.09 -1.29 1.33
N LEU A 96 2.96 -0.35 1.04
CA LEU A 96 2.61 0.93 0.45
C LEU A 96 2.46 0.79 -1.06
N VAL A 97 1.31 1.18 -1.59
CA VAL A 97 1.06 1.22 -3.03
C VAL A 97 1.17 2.67 -3.48
N SER A 98 2.34 3.03 -4.03
CA SER A 98 2.61 4.39 -4.52
C SER A 98 3.81 4.39 -5.46
N ASN A 99 3.73 5.23 -6.49
CA ASN A 99 4.86 5.59 -7.35
C ASN A 99 5.45 6.98 -7.01
N ARG A 100 5.00 7.62 -5.92
CA ARG A 100 5.57 8.86 -5.41
C ARG A 100 6.79 8.57 -4.52
N LYS A 101 7.66 9.58 -4.38
CA LYS A 101 8.79 9.50 -3.45
C LYS A 101 8.29 9.52 -2.01
N VAL A 102 8.74 8.55 -1.23
CA VAL A 102 8.44 8.40 0.20
C VAL A 102 9.60 8.96 0.99
N LYS A 103 9.30 9.72 2.05
CA LYS A 103 10.33 10.17 3.00
C LYS A 103 10.48 9.17 4.14
N ASN A 104 11.74 8.93 4.51
CA ASN A 104 12.32 8.25 5.67
C ASN A 104 11.34 7.39 6.50
N SER A 105 11.64 6.09 6.59
CA SER A 105 10.99 5.17 7.53
C SER A 105 12.04 4.41 8.31
N ASP A 106 12.03 4.48 9.64
CA ASP A 106 12.89 3.62 10.47
C ASP A 106 12.42 2.16 10.50
N GLU A 107 11.25 1.87 9.92
CA GLU A 107 10.72 0.52 9.73
C GLU A 107 10.84 0.03 8.29
N LEU A 108 11.01 -1.29 8.14
CA LEU A 108 10.90 -1.97 6.86
C LEU A 108 9.49 -1.84 6.29
N ILE A 109 9.37 -1.25 5.11
CA ILE A 109 8.11 -1.11 4.37
C ILE A 109 8.29 -1.71 2.97
N LEU A 110 7.31 -2.48 2.52
CA LEU A 110 7.26 -2.92 1.13
C LEU A 110 6.57 -1.84 0.30
N VAL A 111 7.16 -1.43 -0.81
CA VAL A 111 6.61 -0.40 -1.70
C VAL A 111 6.36 -1.01 -3.06
N TYR A 112 5.10 -1.01 -3.49
CA TYR A 112 4.71 -1.37 -4.85
C TYR A 112 4.48 -0.10 -5.68
N ASN A 113 5.29 0.08 -6.73
CA ASN A 113 5.26 1.28 -7.57
C ASN A 113 4.52 1.12 -8.90
N GLY A 114 3.74 0.04 -9.06
CA GLY A 114 3.09 -0.31 -10.32
C GLY A 114 3.95 -1.10 -11.30
N LYS A 115 5.18 -1.44 -10.94
CA LYS A 115 6.06 -2.34 -11.73
C LYS A 115 6.66 -3.44 -10.88
N LYS A 116 7.21 -3.08 -9.72
CA LYS A 116 7.89 -4.01 -8.81
C LYS A 116 7.62 -3.67 -7.36
N ILE A 117 7.91 -4.63 -6.49
CA ILE A 117 7.97 -4.43 -5.04
C ILE A 117 9.42 -4.18 -4.65
N SER A 118 9.67 -3.14 -3.85
CA SER A 118 10.96 -2.87 -3.21
C SER A 118 10.79 -2.77 -1.70
N ALA A 119 11.83 -3.05 -0.95
CA ALA A 119 11.87 -2.79 0.48
C ALA A 119 12.46 -1.39 0.73
N LEU A 120 11.82 -0.61 1.58
CA LEU A 120 12.32 0.67 2.09
C LEU A 120 12.72 0.48 3.55
N ILE A 121 13.98 0.80 3.88
CA ILE A 121 14.50 0.83 5.26
C ILE A 121 15.36 2.09 5.40
N GLY A 122 15.05 2.95 6.36
CA GLY A 122 15.64 4.28 6.50
C GLY A 122 15.44 5.12 5.24
N ASN A 123 16.55 5.53 4.62
CA ASN A 123 16.59 6.27 3.36
C ASN A 123 16.91 5.37 2.15
N ASN A 124 17.10 4.07 2.36
CA ASN A 124 17.59 3.16 1.34
C ASN A 124 16.45 2.33 0.74
N ILE A 125 16.43 2.24 -0.59
CA ILE A 125 15.54 1.35 -1.33
C ILE A 125 16.33 0.09 -1.69
N LEU A 126 15.91 -1.05 -1.15
CA LEU A 126 16.41 -2.37 -1.50
C LEU A 126 15.52 -2.98 -2.59
N HIS A 127 16.10 -3.34 -3.72
CA HIS A 127 15.39 -4.06 -4.76
C HIS A 127 15.32 -5.54 -4.41
N LEU A 128 14.11 -6.05 -4.19
CA LEU A 128 13.88 -7.47 -3.96
C LEU A 128 13.92 -8.17 -5.32
N ASN A 129 15.05 -8.82 -5.62
CA ASN A 129 15.11 -9.72 -6.76
C ASN A 129 14.43 -11.04 -6.36
N PRO A 130 13.51 -11.58 -7.17
CA PRO A 130 12.99 -12.92 -6.92
C PRO A 130 14.16 -13.91 -7.01
N THR A 131 14.44 -14.61 -5.92
CA THR A 131 15.34 -15.76 -5.94
C THR A 131 14.72 -16.80 -6.86
N THR A 132 15.39 -17.12 -7.96
CA THR A 132 15.12 -18.34 -8.71
C THR A 132 15.46 -19.50 -7.77
N SER A 133 14.42 -20.10 -7.20
CA SER A 133 14.54 -21.39 -6.52
C SER A 133 14.91 -22.42 -7.59
N ASN A 134 16.21 -22.62 -7.79
CA ASN A 134 16.71 -23.81 -8.46
C ASN A 134 16.50 -24.97 -7.48
N ASN A 135 15.31 -25.56 -7.52
CA ASN A 135 15.08 -26.86 -6.93
C ASN A 135 15.84 -27.87 -7.80
N ARG A 136 16.96 -28.36 -7.26
CA ARG A 136 17.55 -29.65 -7.63
C ARG A 136 16.68 -30.78 -7.09
#